data_AF-A0A7C2LXY8-F1
#
_entry.id   AF-A0A7C2LXY8-F1
#
_cell.length_a   1.000
_cell.length_b   1.000
_cell.length_c   1.000
_cell.angle_alpha   90.00
_cell.angle_beta   90.00
_cell.angle_gamma   90.00
#
_symmetry.space_group_name_H-M   'P 1'
#
loop_
_entity.id
_entity.type
_entity.pdbx_description
1 polymer ?
#
loop_
_entity_poly.entity_id
_entity_poly.type
_entity_poly.pdbx_seq_one_letter_code
_entity_poly.pdbx_strand_id
1 'polypeptide(L)'
;MKKFTLLMISCLAVVMVANAQTLNNPKDSDGYYIVKWDCSQGAFADANDIEADETFTFAVDVTGTPFENWLKETPSAEGATRALAINKWTNYGDVSGGTNRLKQMDENIFGATWNIIQMASTMNVSAATGTDSIVYIYGQVFGFEFTAENPGAGWWMWPEGVPEATAIDPGTGAIFRTLPYTGTKTSPEIWSDDYEGGLFLSNNTPEKGYTVPCPQATSVPELFNPEAQIIGHEYYTIMGQRLDREPRKGLYIHRILREDGTSEVVKAFKARAY
;
A
#
# COMPACT_ATOMS: atom_id res chain seq x y z
N MET A 1 59.27 -29.80 -19.80
CA MET A 1 58.36 -28.70 -20.19
C MET A 1 56.93 -29.10 -19.89
N LYS A 2 56.13 -28.14 -19.39
CA LYS A 2 54.67 -28.18 -19.19
C LYS A 2 54.12 -29.09 -18.07
N LYS A 3 53.99 -28.56 -16.83
CA LYS A 3 52.84 -28.76 -15.91
C LYS A 3 52.74 -27.68 -14.81
N PHE A 4 53.19 -26.44 -15.07
CA PHE A 4 53.21 -25.35 -14.07
C PHE A 4 52.09 -24.30 -14.27
N THR A 5 51.04 -24.61 -15.04
CA THR A 5 50.00 -23.63 -15.42
C THR A 5 48.63 -24.06 -14.92
N LEU A 6 48.50 -24.43 -13.64
CA LEU A 6 47.19 -24.77 -13.06
C LEU A 6 47.02 -24.25 -11.62
N LEU A 7 47.61 -23.09 -11.31
CA LEU A 7 47.52 -22.49 -9.97
C LEU A 7 47.27 -20.97 -9.98
N MET A 8 46.70 -20.45 -11.07
CA MET A 8 46.42 -19.01 -11.25
C MET A 8 45.06 -18.74 -11.93
N ILE A 9 44.05 -19.60 -11.69
CA ILE A 9 42.64 -19.33 -12.06
C ILE A 9 41.71 -19.93 -11.00
N SER A 10 41.83 -19.48 -9.76
CA SER A 10 40.84 -19.78 -8.71
C SER A 10 40.58 -18.61 -7.75
N CYS A 11 41.16 -17.44 -8.01
CA CYS A 11 40.91 -16.21 -7.24
C CYS A 11 40.11 -15.14 -8.01
N LEU A 12 39.36 -15.52 -9.05
CA LEU A 12 38.22 -14.73 -9.52
C LEU A 12 36.93 -15.47 -9.13
N ALA A 13 36.74 -15.68 -7.83
CA ALA A 13 35.38 -15.74 -7.31
C ALA A 13 34.81 -14.35 -7.54
N VAL A 14 33.98 -14.26 -8.56
CA VAL A 14 33.21 -13.08 -8.93
C VAL A 14 32.62 -12.51 -7.66
N VAL A 15 33.11 -11.35 -7.23
CA VAL A 15 32.34 -10.49 -6.34
C VAL A 15 31.18 -10.00 -7.22
N MET A 16 30.13 -10.82 -7.33
CA MET A 16 28.82 -10.33 -7.70
C MET A 16 28.42 -9.47 -6.50
N VAL A 17 28.83 -8.20 -6.48
CA VAL A 17 28.08 -7.22 -5.71
C VAL A 17 26.74 -7.18 -6.42
N ALA A 18 25.78 -7.98 -5.97
CA ALA A 18 24.39 -7.68 -6.23
C ALA A 18 24.19 -6.31 -5.59
N ASN A 19 24.20 -5.26 -6.41
CA ASN A 19 23.83 -3.93 -5.94
C ASN A 19 22.36 -4.05 -5.58
N ALA A 20 22.05 -4.18 -4.29
CA ALA A 20 20.69 -4.11 -3.80
C ALA A 20 20.33 -2.65 -3.56
N GLN A 21 19.09 -2.29 -3.86
CA GLN A 21 18.53 -1.03 -3.38
C GLN A 21 18.42 -1.10 -1.87
N THR A 22 18.85 -0.03 -1.22
CA THR A 22 18.64 0.18 0.21
C THR A 22 17.71 1.35 0.41
N LEU A 23 16.94 1.28 1.49
CA LEU A 23 16.02 2.31 1.95
C LEU A 23 16.46 2.74 3.35
N ASN A 24 15.98 3.89 3.80
CA ASN A 24 16.26 4.39 5.14
C ASN A 24 15.25 3.93 6.20
N ASN A 25 14.34 3.02 5.83
CA ASN A 25 13.43 2.38 6.76
C ASN A 25 14.20 1.80 7.98
N PRO A 26 13.64 1.90 9.21
CA PRO A 26 14.15 1.18 10.36
C PRO A 26 14.21 -0.33 10.10
N LYS A 27 15.06 -1.04 10.82
CA LYS A 27 15.17 -2.51 10.73
C LYS A 27 14.80 -3.17 12.04
N ASP A 28 14.19 -4.35 11.94
CA ASP A 28 13.95 -5.22 13.10
C ASP A 28 15.24 -5.93 13.56
N SER A 29 15.13 -6.74 14.61
CA SER A 29 16.28 -7.48 15.16
C SER A 29 16.89 -8.51 14.21
N ASP A 30 16.13 -8.93 13.21
CA ASP A 30 16.54 -9.92 12.21
C ASP A 30 17.03 -9.25 10.91
N GLY A 31 17.00 -7.91 10.88
CA GLY A 31 17.50 -7.09 9.79
C GLY A 31 16.49 -6.79 8.69
N TYR A 32 15.23 -7.23 8.81
CA TYR A 32 14.18 -6.85 7.85
C TYR A 32 13.78 -5.40 8.04
N TYR A 33 13.34 -4.72 6.98
CA TYR A 33 12.80 -3.36 7.14
C TYR A 33 11.47 -3.39 7.88
N ILE A 34 11.29 -2.44 8.79
CA ILE A 34 9.98 -2.08 9.33
C ILE A 34 9.30 -1.20 8.29
N VAL A 35 8.20 -1.70 7.74
CA VAL A 35 7.45 -1.06 6.64
C VAL A 35 6.07 -0.59 7.07
N LYS A 36 5.58 -1.05 8.22
CA LYS A 36 4.32 -0.61 8.79
C LYS A 36 4.45 0.83 9.29
N TRP A 37 3.60 1.71 8.78
CA TRP A 37 3.46 3.07 9.26
C TRP A 37 2.34 3.18 10.29
N ASP A 38 2.62 3.79 11.44
CA ASP A 38 1.60 4.18 12.42
C ASP A 38 1.05 5.56 12.04
N CYS A 39 -0.13 5.53 11.40
CA CYS A 39 -0.84 6.73 10.98
C CYS A 39 -1.26 7.65 12.13
N SER A 40 -1.40 7.13 13.36
CA SER A 40 -1.78 7.94 14.53
C SER A 40 -0.59 8.70 15.10
N GLN A 41 0.62 8.15 14.94
CA GLN A 41 1.86 8.76 15.42
C GLN A 41 2.62 9.53 14.34
N GLY A 42 2.33 9.27 13.06
CA GLY A 42 3.09 9.85 11.95
C GLY A 42 4.53 9.34 11.94
N ALA A 43 4.73 8.05 12.19
CA ALA A 43 6.05 7.41 12.23
C ALA A 43 5.97 5.94 11.78
N PHE A 44 7.12 5.32 11.51
CA PHE A 44 7.19 3.86 11.42
C PHE A 44 6.80 3.23 12.77
N ALA A 45 6.05 2.14 12.72
CA ALA A 45 5.70 1.37 13.90
C ALA A 45 6.95 0.72 14.54
N ASP A 46 6.80 0.18 15.76
CA ASP A 46 7.91 -0.53 16.43
C ASP A 46 8.24 -1.88 15.77
N ALA A 47 7.28 -2.48 15.04
CA ALA A 47 7.44 -3.76 14.37
C ALA A 47 6.44 -3.96 13.22
N ASN A 48 6.74 -4.93 12.33
CA ASN A 48 5.77 -5.48 11.38
C ASN A 48 4.95 -6.59 12.05
N ASP A 49 4.00 -6.21 12.89
CA ASP A 49 3.15 -7.12 13.66
C ASP A 49 1.84 -7.48 12.93
N ILE A 50 1.93 -7.70 11.61
CA ILE A 50 0.77 -7.94 10.73
C ILE A 50 0.67 -9.39 10.28
N GLU A 51 -0.55 -9.90 10.10
CA GLU A 51 -0.79 -11.13 9.33
C GLU A 51 -1.04 -10.84 7.85
N ALA A 52 -0.99 -11.87 7.00
CA ALA A 52 -1.05 -11.70 5.54
C ALA A 52 -2.37 -11.08 5.03
N ASP A 53 -3.48 -11.29 5.75
CA ASP A 53 -4.80 -10.77 5.43
C ASP A 53 -5.22 -9.58 6.30
N GLU A 54 -4.26 -8.98 7.03
CA GLU A 54 -4.45 -7.73 7.75
C GLU A 54 -4.22 -6.54 6.82
N THR A 55 -5.04 -5.50 6.98
CA THR A 55 -4.87 -4.22 6.28
C THR A 55 -3.91 -3.33 7.07
N PHE A 56 -2.88 -2.81 6.42
CA PHE A 56 -1.88 -1.92 7.04
C PHE A 56 -1.36 -0.87 6.05
N THR A 57 -0.84 0.24 6.55
CA THR A 57 -0.14 1.22 5.70
C THR A 57 1.32 0.81 5.54
N PHE A 58 1.68 0.44 4.31
CA PHE A 58 3.05 0.22 3.88
C PHE A 58 3.70 1.56 3.55
N ALA A 59 4.93 1.78 4.02
CA ALA A 59 5.71 2.97 3.73
C ALA A 59 7.19 2.67 3.45
N VAL A 60 7.80 3.50 2.61
CA VAL A 60 9.24 3.53 2.34
C VAL A 60 9.80 4.91 2.68
N ASP A 61 10.98 4.91 3.29
CA ASP A 61 11.78 6.12 3.51
C ASP A 61 12.94 6.13 2.52
N VAL A 62 12.95 7.14 1.65
CA VAL A 62 14.00 7.32 0.65
C VAL A 62 15.07 8.32 1.03
N THR A 63 15.09 8.81 2.27
CA THR A 63 16.11 9.72 2.79
C THR A 63 17.52 9.13 2.60
N GLY A 64 18.46 9.92 2.09
CA GLY A 64 19.83 9.50 1.82
C GLY A 64 20.00 8.54 0.63
N THR A 65 18.91 8.16 -0.05
CA THR A 65 18.96 7.34 -1.26
C THR A 65 19.01 8.21 -2.52
N PRO A 66 19.42 7.68 -3.69
CA PRO A 66 19.35 8.42 -4.95
C PRO A 66 17.94 8.93 -5.31
N PHE A 67 16.88 8.31 -4.78
CA PHE A 67 15.50 8.76 -5.01
C PHE A 67 15.18 10.10 -4.33
N GLU A 68 15.80 10.43 -3.18
CA GLU A 68 15.51 11.68 -2.46
C GLU A 68 15.73 12.92 -3.33
N ASN A 69 16.88 12.99 -4.00
CA ASN A 69 17.20 14.12 -4.87
C ASN A 69 16.42 14.04 -6.18
N TRP A 70 16.30 12.85 -6.76
CA TRP A 70 15.58 12.63 -8.00
C TRP A 70 14.10 13.07 -7.92
N LEU A 71 13.44 12.86 -6.79
CA LEU A 71 12.06 13.32 -6.57
C LEU A 71 11.91 14.84 -6.57
N LYS A 72 12.98 15.58 -6.25
CA LYS A 72 13.01 17.06 -6.13
C LYS A 72 13.39 17.76 -7.45
N GLU A 73 13.95 17.01 -8.39
CA GLU A 73 14.32 17.51 -9.72
C GLU A 73 13.11 17.80 -10.61
N THR A 74 13.32 18.66 -11.61
CA THR A 74 12.32 18.95 -12.64
C THR A 74 11.94 17.67 -13.40
N PRO A 75 10.64 17.32 -13.47
CA PRO A 75 10.16 16.17 -14.23
C PRO A 75 10.50 16.27 -15.72
N SER A 76 10.68 15.12 -16.35
CA SER A 76 11.00 15.01 -17.78
C SER A 76 9.80 15.31 -18.68
N ALA A 77 8.60 14.91 -18.24
CA ALA A 77 7.35 15.26 -18.89
C ALA A 77 6.86 16.65 -18.44
N GLU A 78 6.48 17.49 -19.41
CA GLU A 78 5.95 18.84 -19.14
C GLU A 78 4.70 18.78 -18.26
N GLY A 79 4.70 19.55 -17.17
CA GLY A 79 3.59 19.60 -16.22
C GLY A 79 3.43 18.35 -15.34
N ALA A 80 4.38 17.40 -15.39
CA ALA A 80 4.32 16.22 -14.54
C ALA A 80 4.78 16.49 -13.11
N THR A 81 4.50 15.53 -12.23
CA THR A 81 5.00 15.40 -10.86
C THR A 81 5.67 14.04 -10.72
N ARG A 82 6.79 13.95 -10.00
CA ARG A 82 7.48 12.70 -9.70
C ARG A 82 6.94 12.06 -8.42
N ALA A 83 6.86 10.74 -8.42
CA ALA A 83 6.52 9.92 -7.25
C ALA A 83 7.16 8.54 -7.36
N LEU A 84 6.92 7.68 -6.35
CA LEU A 84 7.46 6.34 -6.28
C LEU A 84 6.40 5.28 -6.54
N ALA A 85 6.81 4.20 -7.19
CA ALA A 85 6.04 3.00 -7.32
C ALA A 85 6.89 1.80 -6.88
N ILE A 86 6.22 0.73 -6.47
CA ILE A 86 6.86 -0.52 -6.07
C ILE A 86 6.22 -1.68 -6.84
N ASN A 87 7.06 -2.41 -7.55
CA ASN A 87 6.70 -3.73 -8.04
C ASN A 87 7.02 -4.74 -6.93
N LYS A 88 6.12 -5.69 -6.67
CA LYS A 88 6.21 -6.55 -5.49
C LYS A 88 5.68 -7.95 -5.77
N TRP A 89 6.31 -8.93 -5.13
CA TRP A 89 5.95 -10.34 -5.19
C TRP A 89 6.25 -11.01 -3.85
N THR A 90 5.80 -12.24 -3.70
CA THR A 90 5.92 -13.01 -2.46
C THR A 90 6.60 -14.35 -2.69
N ASN A 91 6.97 -15.04 -1.61
CA ASN A 91 7.41 -16.44 -1.66
C ASN A 91 6.29 -17.41 -2.08
N TYR A 92 5.05 -16.94 -2.22
CA TYR A 92 3.88 -17.71 -2.66
C TYR A 92 3.36 -17.30 -4.04
N GLY A 93 4.01 -16.36 -4.74
CA GLY A 93 3.61 -15.84 -6.05
C GLY A 93 3.40 -14.32 -6.06
N ASP A 94 2.87 -13.79 -7.15
CA ASP A 94 2.76 -12.35 -7.37
C ASP A 94 1.50 -11.75 -6.73
N VAL A 95 1.62 -10.48 -6.34
CA VAL A 95 0.50 -9.59 -6.04
C VAL A 95 0.24 -8.68 -7.26
N SER A 96 -0.95 -8.08 -7.35
CA SER A 96 -1.41 -7.33 -8.53
C SER A 96 -0.43 -6.21 -8.91
N GLY A 97 0.05 -6.25 -10.15
CA GLY A 97 0.88 -5.17 -10.73
C GLY A 97 0.12 -3.86 -10.91
N GLY A 98 -1.19 -3.82 -10.69
CA GLY A 98 -1.97 -2.58 -10.64
C GLY A 98 -1.72 -1.76 -9.36
N THR A 99 -1.29 -2.41 -8.30
CA THR A 99 -1.22 -1.85 -6.93
C THR A 99 0.13 -1.21 -6.59
N ASN A 100 0.84 -0.68 -7.59
CA ASN A 100 2.25 -0.33 -7.45
C ASN A 100 2.51 1.08 -6.90
N ARG A 101 1.60 2.03 -7.11
CA ARG A 101 1.90 3.45 -6.85
C ARG A 101 1.98 3.74 -5.34
N LEU A 102 2.80 4.69 -4.95
CA LEU A 102 2.92 5.16 -3.57
C LEU A 102 2.64 6.67 -3.55
N LYS A 103 1.86 7.15 -2.57
CA LYS A 103 1.68 8.60 -2.34
C LYS A 103 2.75 9.09 -1.38
N GLN A 104 3.20 10.32 -1.58
CA GLN A 104 3.94 11.04 -0.55
C GLN A 104 3.05 11.21 0.68
N MET A 105 3.56 10.80 1.82
CA MET A 105 2.91 10.91 3.14
C MET A 105 3.57 12.00 3.99
N ASP A 106 4.88 12.10 3.87
CA ASP A 106 5.75 13.11 4.47
C ASP A 106 6.96 13.31 3.54
N GLU A 107 7.79 14.33 3.75
CA GLU A 107 8.86 14.80 2.85
C GLU A 107 9.49 13.68 1.99
N ASN A 108 10.15 12.72 2.63
CA ASN A 108 10.82 11.58 1.97
C ASN A 108 10.10 10.24 2.21
N ILE A 109 8.89 10.26 2.76
CA ILE A 109 8.11 9.07 3.09
C ILE A 109 7.00 8.87 2.06
N PHE A 110 6.98 7.70 1.43
CA PHE A 110 5.99 7.34 0.43
C PHE A 110 5.31 6.04 0.81
N GLY A 111 3.99 5.96 0.65
CA GLY A 111 3.27 4.77 1.06
C GLY A 111 1.91 4.59 0.42
N ALA A 112 1.29 3.46 0.75
CA ALA A 112 -0.05 3.07 0.38
C ALA A 112 -0.58 2.07 1.41
N THR A 113 -1.89 1.93 1.49
CA THR A 113 -2.51 0.94 2.37
C THR A 113 -2.75 -0.34 1.62
N TRP A 114 -2.28 -1.45 2.19
CA TRP A 114 -2.22 -2.76 1.58
C TRP A 114 -2.96 -3.79 2.40
N ASN A 115 -3.48 -4.79 1.71
CA ASN A 115 -3.83 -6.09 2.23
C ASN A 115 -3.27 -7.14 1.26
N ILE A 116 -2.29 -7.92 1.70
CA ILE A 116 -1.45 -8.75 0.80
C ILE A 116 -2.31 -9.83 0.12
N ILE A 117 -3.18 -10.50 0.87
CA ILE A 117 -4.07 -11.52 0.31
C ILE A 117 -5.08 -10.92 -0.67
N GLN A 118 -5.64 -9.75 -0.36
CA GLN A 118 -6.62 -9.12 -1.25
C GLN A 118 -5.98 -8.61 -2.56
N MET A 119 -4.70 -8.22 -2.52
CA MET A 119 -3.95 -7.86 -3.73
C MET A 119 -3.46 -9.07 -4.53
N ALA A 120 -3.64 -10.31 -4.05
CA ALA A 120 -3.12 -11.51 -4.71
C ALA A 120 -3.55 -11.60 -6.18
N SER A 121 -2.59 -11.83 -7.09
CA SER A 121 -2.87 -12.07 -8.51
C SER A 121 -2.60 -13.54 -8.87
N THR A 122 -1.35 -13.98 -8.73
CA THR A 122 -0.93 -15.38 -8.94
C THR A 122 -0.52 -16.07 -7.63
N MET A 123 -0.54 -15.34 -6.51
CA MET A 123 -0.19 -15.85 -5.19
C MET A 123 -1.09 -17.02 -4.75
N ASN A 124 -0.47 -18.07 -4.22
CA ASN A 124 -1.16 -19.18 -3.58
C ASN A 124 -1.67 -18.78 -2.19
N VAL A 125 -2.85 -18.15 -2.16
CA VAL A 125 -3.51 -17.66 -0.94
C VAL A 125 -3.68 -18.76 0.11
N SER A 126 -4.09 -19.96 -0.29
CA SER A 126 -4.31 -21.09 0.64
C SER A 126 -3.02 -21.49 1.39
N ALA A 127 -1.87 -21.46 0.71
CA ALA A 127 -0.59 -21.72 1.35
C ALA A 127 -0.12 -20.54 2.23
N ALA A 128 -0.41 -19.31 1.81
CA ALA A 128 -0.05 -18.11 2.55
C ALA A 128 -0.90 -17.90 3.82
N THR A 129 -2.10 -18.48 3.88
CA THR A 129 -3.00 -18.47 5.05
C THR A 129 -3.07 -19.84 5.75
N GLY A 130 -2.07 -20.71 5.52
CA GLY A 130 -1.88 -21.91 6.32
C GLY A 130 -1.36 -21.57 7.72
N THR A 131 -1.70 -22.36 8.74
CA THR A 131 -1.20 -22.17 10.11
C THR A 131 0.33 -22.06 10.12
N ASP A 132 0.84 -21.06 10.86
CA ASP A 132 2.27 -20.72 10.98
C ASP A 132 2.96 -20.30 9.67
N SER A 133 2.20 -20.06 8.60
CA SER A 133 2.73 -19.57 7.33
C SER A 133 3.26 -18.15 7.48
N ILE A 134 4.43 -17.88 6.89
CA ILE A 134 5.08 -16.56 6.89
C ILE A 134 5.21 -16.11 5.44
N VAL A 135 4.63 -14.95 5.14
CA VAL A 135 4.75 -14.33 3.82
C VAL A 135 5.94 -13.39 3.83
N TYR A 136 6.90 -13.66 2.95
CA TYR A 136 8.04 -12.79 2.68
C TYR A 136 7.71 -11.93 1.47
N ILE A 137 7.94 -10.62 1.58
CA ILE A 137 7.70 -9.66 0.51
C ILE A 137 9.02 -9.21 -0.10
N TYR A 138 9.07 -9.30 -1.41
CA TYR A 138 10.17 -8.87 -2.25
C TYR A 138 9.66 -7.76 -3.17
N GLY A 139 10.57 -6.93 -3.67
CA GLY A 139 10.15 -5.86 -4.55
C GLY A 139 11.27 -4.97 -5.06
N GLN A 140 10.86 -4.04 -5.90
CA GLN A 140 11.69 -3.04 -6.56
C GLN A 140 10.97 -1.70 -6.44
N VAL A 141 11.60 -0.68 -5.84
CA VAL A 141 11.06 0.69 -5.87
C VAL A 141 11.65 1.40 -7.07
N PHE A 142 10.79 2.05 -7.84
CA PHE A 142 11.17 2.83 -9.01
C PHE A 142 10.39 4.14 -9.04
N GLY A 143 10.94 5.12 -9.74
CA GLY A 143 10.32 6.41 -9.97
C GLY A 143 9.28 6.33 -11.07
N PHE A 144 8.28 7.21 -10.98
CA PHE A 144 7.36 7.48 -12.07
C PHE A 144 6.97 8.95 -12.11
N GLU A 145 6.44 9.37 -13.24
CA GLU A 145 5.92 10.72 -13.47
C GLU A 145 4.43 10.64 -13.82
N PHE A 146 3.64 11.57 -13.29
CA PHE A 146 2.21 11.67 -13.58
C PHE A 146 1.76 13.12 -13.79
N THR A 147 0.74 13.31 -14.63
CA THR A 147 0.01 14.56 -14.80
C THR A 147 -1.44 14.38 -14.36
N ALA A 148 -2.24 15.44 -14.40
CA ALA A 148 -3.68 15.35 -14.10
C ALA A 148 -4.44 14.44 -15.09
N GLU A 149 -3.97 14.35 -16.34
CA GLU A 149 -4.60 13.59 -17.41
C GLU A 149 -3.87 12.27 -17.74
N ASN A 150 -2.64 12.09 -17.26
CA ASN A 150 -1.82 10.90 -17.52
C ASN A 150 -1.15 10.37 -16.23
N PRO A 151 -1.71 9.32 -15.59
CA PRO A 151 -1.20 8.75 -14.34
C PRO A 151 0.08 7.89 -14.51
N GLY A 152 0.72 7.96 -15.68
CA GLY A 152 1.98 7.30 -16.02
C GLY A 152 2.69 8.03 -17.16
N ALA A 153 2.78 9.36 -17.08
CA ALA A 153 3.52 10.20 -18.04
C ALA A 153 4.98 9.79 -18.21
N GLY A 154 5.57 9.20 -17.17
CA GLY A 154 6.82 8.43 -17.22
C GLY A 154 6.71 7.23 -16.28
N TRP A 155 7.29 6.10 -16.64
CA TRP A 155 7.18 4.85 -15.88
C TRP A 155 8.50 4.07 -15.92
N TRP A 156 8.75 3.23 -14.91
CA TRP A 156 10.02 2.50 -14.76
C TRP A 156 11.26 3.41 -14.75
N MET A 157 11.18 4.53 -14.03
CA MET A 157 12.26 5.52 -13.99
C MET A 157 13.24 5.19 -12.87
N TRP A 158 14.53 5.20 -13.20
CA TRP A 158 15.61 4.86 -12.28
C TRP A 158 16.55 6.05 -12.12
N PRO A 159 16.78 6.55 -10.90
CA PRO A 159 17.74 7.62 -10.68
C PRO A 159 19.16 7.14 -10.97
N GLU A 160 20.05 8.08 -11.29
CA GLU A 160 21.46 7.78 -11.49
C GLU A 160 22.04 7.02 -10.28
N GLY A 161 22.81 5.97 -10.55
CA GLY A 161 23.38 5.12 -9.51
C GLY A 161 22.47 3.98 -9.02
N VAL A 162 21.21 3.90 -9.46
CA VAL A 162 20.35 2.73 -9.21
C VAL A 162 20.18 1.94 -10.52
N PRO A 163 20.78 0.74 -10.64
CA PRO A 163 20.60 -0.08 -11.84
C PRO A 163 19.14 -0.49 -12.02
N GLU A 164 18.69 -0.56 -13.28
CA GLU A 164 17.32 -0.95 -13.62
C GLU A 164 16.95 -2.31 -13.02
N ALA A 165 15.70 -2.43 -12.56
CA ALA A 165 15.14 -3.67 -11.98
C ALA A 165 15.93 -4.21 -10.77
N THR A 166 16.72 -3.37 -10.11
CA THR A 166 17.39 -3.76 -8.86
C THR A 166 16.34 -4.03 -7.78
N ALA A 167 16.51 -5.12 -7.03
CA ALA A 167 15.63 -5.43 -5.91
C ALA A 167 16.04 -4.65 -4.66
N ILE A 168 15.05 -4.35 -3.82
CA ILE A 168 15.28 -3.86 -2.46
C ILE A 168 15.71 -5.04 -1.60
N ASP A 169 16.83 -4.89 -0.91
CA ASP A 169 17.30 -5.88 0.06
C ASP A 169 18.01 -5.19 1.23
N PRO A 170 17.49 -5.28 2.47
CA PRO A 170 18.18 -4.79 3.67
C PRO A 170 19.37 -5.67 4.09
N GLY A 171 19.68 -6.74 3.37
CA GLY A 171 20.70 -7.75 3.67
C GLY A 171 20.13 -9.09 4.13
N THR A 172 18.82 -9.33 3.94
CA THR A 172 18.10 -10.52 4.41
C THR A 172 17.52 -11.35 3.26
N GLY A 173 17.60 -10.86 2.02
CA GLY A 173 17.01 -11.46 0.84
C GLY A 173 15.55 -11.09 0.60
N ALA A 174 14.86 -10.41 1.53
CA ALA A 174 13.49 -9.90 1.36
C ALA A 174 13.31 -8.55 2.06
N ILE A 175 12.35 -7.75 1.63
CA ILE A 175 12.11 -6.41 2.21
C ILE A 175 11.63 -6.56 3.66
N PHE A 176 10.57 -7.34 3.85
CA PHE A 176 9.96 -7.62 5.14
C PHE A 176 9.23 -8.96 5.11
N ARG A 177 8.70 -9.37 6.27
CA ARG A 177 7.85 -10.55 6.42
C ARG A 177 6.69 -10.28 7.37
N THR A 178 5.60 -11.04 7.22
CA THR A 178 4.47 -11.05 8.15
C THR A 178 4.79 -11.81 9.43
N LEU A 179 3.93 -11.71 10.44
CA LEU A 179 3.85 -12.69 11.50
C LEU A 179 3.44 -14.07 10.95
N PRO A 180 3.75 -15.15 11.67
CA PRO A 180 3.17 -16.46 11.41
C PRO A 180 1.64 -16.38 11.46
N TYR A 181 0.99 -16.92 10.43
CA TYR A 181 -0.44 -16.80 10.28
C TYR A 181 -1.21 -17.60 11.34
N THR A 182 -2.15 -16.93 12.00
CA THR A 182 -3.06 -17.54 12.99
C THR A 182 -4.53 -17.39 12.62
N GLY A 183 -4.85 -16.47 11.70
CA GLY A 183 -6.21 -16.11 11.29
C GLY A 183 -6.93 -15.20 12.30
N THR A 184 -6.21 -14.62 13.25
CA THR A 184 -6.81 -13.76 14.30
C THR A 184 -6.75 -12.26 13.96
N LYS A 185 -5.95 -11.88 12.96
CA LYS A 185 -5.75 -10.49 12.54
C LYS A 185 -6.24 -10.28 11.10
N THR A 186 -7.56 -10.35 10.90
CA THR A 186 -8.17 -10.13 9.59
C THR A 186 -8.70 -8.70 9.46
N SER A 187 -8.87 -8.22 8.23
CA SER A 187 -9.44 -6.90 7.98
C SER A 187 -10.53 -6.94 6.91
N PRO A 188 -11.49 -5.99 6.94
CA PRO A 188 -12.46 -5.83 5.87
C PRO A 188 -11.81 -5.66 4.50
N GLU A 189 -12.60 -5.90 3.45
CA GLU A 189 -12.17 -5.62 2.09
C GLU A 189 -11.95 -4.12 1.88
N ILE A 190 -10.88 -3.79 1.15
CA ILE A 190 -10.57 -2.41 0.75
C ILE A 190 -10.32 -2.34 -0.74
N TRP A 191 -10.66 -1.21 -1.35
CA TRP A 191 -10.51 -0.93 -2.77
C TRP A 191 -9.86 0.44 -3.01
N SER A 192 -9.22 0.58 -4.16
CA SER A 192 -8.50 1.79 -4.54
C SER A 192 -9.38 3.01 -4.75
N ASP A 193 -10.70 2.82 -4.89
CA ASP A 193 -11.72 3.84 -5.08
C ASP A 193 -12.62 4.08 -3.86
N ASP A 194 -12.38 3.40 -2.74
CA ASP A 194 -13.13 3.59 -1.49
C ASP A 194 -12.99 5.02 -0.90
N TYR A 195 -11.97 5.77 -1.32
CA TYR A 195 -11.62 7.08 -0.76
C TYR A 195 -11.45 8.18 -1.83
N GLU A 196 -11.86 9.39 -1.48
CA GLU A 196 -11.76 10.57 -2.36
C GLU A 196 -10.29 10.86 -2.72
N GLY A 197 -10.02 11.06 -4.01
CA GLY A 197 -8.65 11.23 -4.51
C GLY A 197 -7.97 9.93 -4.95
N GLY A 198 -8.76 8.94 -5.40
CA GLY A 198 -8.41 7.66 -6.06
C GLY A 198 -7.55 7.79 -7.34
N LEU A 199 -6.45 8.54 -7.24
CA LEU A 199 -5.51 8.94 -8.28
C LEU A 199 -4.72 7.78 -8.88
N PHE A 200 -4.97 6.54 -8.47
CA PHE A 200 -4.15 5.38 -8.79
C PHE A 200 -4.95 4.20 -9.32
N LEU A 201 -5.98 4.45 -10.14
CA LEU A 201 -6.56 3.37 -10.94
C LEU A 201 -5.54 2.95 -12.00
N SER A 202 -4.87 1.81 -11.82
CA SER A 202 -4.29 1.08 -12.94
C SER A 202 -5.45 0.65 -13.83
N ASN A 203 -5.60 1.29 -15.00
CA ASN A 203 -6.58 0.91 -16.03
C ASN A 203 -8.05 1.30 -15.75
N ASN A 204 -8.30 2.31 -14.92
CA ASN A 204 -9.66 2.77 -14.58
C ASN A 204 -10.54 1.71 -13.88
N THR A 205 -9.94 0.66 -13.32
CA THR A 205 -10.65 -0.35 -12.53
C THR A 205 -10.24 -0.26 -11.07
N PRO A 206 -11.21 -0.35 -10.13
CA PRO A 206 -10.91 -0.51 -8.72
C PRO A 206 -10.03 -1.73 -8.48
N GLU A 207 -8.93 -1.54 -7.76
CA GLU A 207 -8.00 -2.61 -7.38
C GLU A 207 -8.27 -2.99 -5.92
N LYS A 208 -8.44 -4.28 -5.67
CA LYS A 208 -8.72 -4.82 -4.33
C LYS A 208 -7.44 -4.89 -3.50
N GLY A 209 -7.56 -4.68 -2.19
CA GLY A 209 -6.47 -4.79 -1.24
C GLY A 209 -5.49 -3.62 -1.27
N TYR A 210 -5.80 -2.53 -1.97
CA TYR A 210 -4.88 -1.43 -2.18
C TYR A 210 -5.61 -0.10 -2.17
N THR A 211 -5.15 0.86 -1.38
CA THR A 211 -5.72 2.20 -1.36
C THR A 211 -4.72 3.25 -0.87
N VAL A 212 -5.18 4.50 -0.73
CA VAL A 212 -4.37 5.63 -0.23
C VAL A 212 -3.76 5.32 1.14
N PRO A 213 -2.57 5.85 1.48
CA PRO A 213 -2.00 5.66 2.81
C PRO A 213 -2.87 6.31 3.89
N CYS A 214 -2.89 5.71 5.08
CA CYS A 214 -3.65 6.22 6.23
C CYS A 214 -5.10 6.62 5.91
N PRO A 215 -5.88 5.72 5.27
CA PRO A 215 -7.24 6.05 4.90
C PRO A 215 -8.03 6.32 6.18
N GLN A 216 -8.75 7.44 6.22
CA GLN A 216 -9.70 7.65 7.29
C GLN A 216 -10.87 6.71 7.06
N ALA A 217 -11.09 5.76 7.97
CA ALA A 217 -12.22 4.84 7.87
C ALA A 217 -13.53 5.62 7.66
N THR A 218 -14.09 5.53 6.45
CA THR A 218 -15.41 6.04 6.12
C THR A 218 -16.49 4.99 6.37
N SER A 219 -16.09 3.73 6.59
CA SER A 219 -16.96 2.59 6.87
C SER A 219 -16.99 2.27 8.37
N VAL A 220 -18.19 2.34 8.95
CA VAL A 220 -18.53 1.63 10.19
C VAL A 220 -18.84 0.19 9.80
N PRO A 221 -18.37 -0.86 10.52
CA PRO A 221 -18.65 -2.24 10.15
C PRO A 221 -20.15 -2.48 9.97
N GLU A 222 -20.56 -2.96 8.79
CA GLU A 222 -21.92 -3.47 8.58
C GLU A 222 -22.09 -4.79 9.34
N LEU A 223 -22.42 -4.69 10.63
CA LEU A 223 -23.06 -5.80 11.34
C LEU A 223 -24.55 -5.74 11.00
N PHE A 224 -24.91 -6.41 9.90
CA PHE A 224 -26.28 -6.47 9.43
C PHE A 224 -27.11 -7.41 10.33
N ASN A 225 -27.85 -6.84 11.30
CA ASN A 225 -28.95 -7.53 11.96
C ASN A 225 -30.28 -6.92 11.48
N PRO A 226 -31.00 -7.57 10.53
CA PRO A 226 -32.23 -7.04 9.95
C PRO A 226 -33.43 -7.03 10.92
N GLU A 227 -33.30 -7.64 12.10
CA GLU A 227 -34.39 -7.72 13.10
C GLU A 227 -34.36 -6.60 14.15
N ALA A 228 -33.28 -5.82 14.24
CA ALA A 228 -33.15 -4.76 15.24
C ALA A 228 -34.02 -3.54 14.94
N GLN A 229 -34.76 -3.04 15.93
CA GLN A 229 -35.66 -1.90 15.75
C GLN A 229 -34.89 -0.60 15.47
N ILE A 230 -35.40 0.22 14.55
CA ILE A 230 -34.89 1.57 14.28
C ILE A 230 -35.27 2.51 15.44
N ILE A 231 -34.26 3.13 16.06
CA ILE A 231 -34.42 4.08 17.17
C ILE A 231 -34.11 5.53 16.80
N GLY A 232 -33.50 5.78 15.64
CA GLY A 232 -33.12 7.13 15.27
C GLY A 232 -32.67 7.29 13.83
N HIS A 233 -32.69 8.54 13.38
CA HIS A 233 -32.20 8.95 12.07
C HIS A 233 -31.27 10.15 12.27
N GLU A 234 -30.07 10.09 11.70
CA GLU A 234 -29.12 11.18 11.65
C GLU A 234 -28.80 11.50 10.19
N TYR A 235 -28.60 12.77 9.91
CA TYR A 235 -28.34 13.25 8.55
C TYR A 235 -27.03 14.01 8.56
N TYR A 236 -26.23 13.82 7.52
CA TYR A 236 -24.93 14.46 7.40
C TYR A 236 -24.75 15.01 5.99
N THR A 237 -23.97 16.08 5.86
CA THR A 237 -23.46 16.49 4.55
C THR A 237 -22.54 15.40 3.99
N ILE A 238 -22.26 15.44 2.68
CA ILE A 238 -21.27 14.56 2.07
C ILE A 238 -19.85 14.73 2.63
N MET A 239 -19.61 15.83 3.35
CA MET A 239 -18.35 16.12 4.05
C MET A 239 -18.37 15.67 5.52
N GLY A 240 -19.39 14.91 5.96
CA GLY A 240 -19.48 14.36 7.32
C GLY A 240 -19.99 15.33 8.40
N GLN A 241 -20.45 16.52 8.05
CA GLN A 241 -21.04 17.45 9.02
C GLN A 241 -22.47 17.05 9.37
N ARG A 242 -22.77 16.84 10.66
CA ARG A 242 -24.12 16.53 11.14
C ARG A 242 -25.10 17.67 10.85
N LEU A 243 -26.30 17.31 10.43
CA LEU A 243 -27.42 18.19 10.13
C LEU A 243 -28.55 17.95 11.13
N ASP A 244 -29.23 19.02 11.52
CA ASP A 244 -30.33 18.97 12.49
C ASP A 244 -31.59 18.27 11.94
N ARG A 245 -31.69 18.12 10.62
CA ARG A 245 -32.83 17.53 9.92
C ARG A 245 -32.45 17.02 8.53
N GLU A 246 -33.29 16.15 7.98
CA GLU A 246 -33.15 15.64 6.63
C GLU A 246 -33.09 16.78 5.59
N PRO A 247 -32.11 16.77 4.68
CA PRO A 247 -32.05 17.71 3.57
C PRO A 247 -33.27 17.62 2.66
N ARG A 248 -33.85 18.79 2.32
CA ARG A 248 -34.98 18.88 1.38
C ARG A 248 -34.58 18.66 -0.08
N LYS A 249 -33.30 18.85 -0.41
CA LYS A 249 -32.72 18.67 -1.73
C LYS A 249 -31.23 18.39 -1.65
N GLY A 250 -30.69 17.69 -2.63
CA GLY A 250 -29.25 17.43 -2.78
C GLY A 250 -28.82 16.07 -2.24
N LEU A 251 -27.50 15.85 -2.28
CA LEU A 251 -26.84 14.63 -1.83
C LEU A 251 -26.48 14.75 -0.34
N TYR A 252 -26.77 13.71 0.44
CA TYR A 252 -26.48 13.64 1.87
C TYR A 252 -26.28 12.21 2.32
N ILE A 253 -25.75 12.06 3.53
CA ILE A 253 -25.61 10.76 4.18
C ILE A 253 -26.76 10.65 5.19
N HIS A 254 -27.51 9.55 5.10
CA HIS A 254 -28.56 9.20 6.03
C HIS A 254 -28.08 8.01 6.87
N ARG A 255 -27.92 8.22 8.16
CA ARG A 255 -27.60 7.18 9.13
C ARG A 255 -28.86 6.77 9.90
N ILE A 256 -29.22 5.50 9.84
CA ILE A 256 -30.31 4.89 10.59
C ILE A 256 -29.68 4.22 11.82
N LEU A 257 -30.06 4.65 13.01
CA LEU A 257 -29.61 4.07 14.27
C LEU A 257 -30.59 3.00 14.73
N ARG A 258 -30.07 1.85 15.17
CA ARG A 258 -30.87 0.73 15.67
C ARG A 258 -30.59 0.47 17.15
N GLU A 259 -31.56 -0.15 17.83
CA GLU A 259 -31.55 -0.34 19.29
C GLU A 259 -30.40 -1.22 19.80
N ASP A 260 -29.88 -2.10 18.95
CA ASP A 260 -28.75 -2.99 19.24
C ASP A 260 -27.39 -2.29 19.10
N GLY A 261 -27.38 -0.98 18.84
CA GLY A 261 -26.18 -0.18 18.66
C GLY A 261 -25.62 -0.23 17.23
N THR A 262 -26.25 -0.98 16.32
CA THR A 262 -25.87 -0.99 14.90
C THR A 262 -26.39 0.25 14.18
N SER A 263 -25.79 0.58 13.04
CA SER A 263 -26.30 1.65 12.18
C SER A 263 -26.14 1.33 10.70
N GLU A 264 -27.16 1.65 9.93
CA GLU A 264 -27.14 1.58 8.46
C GLU A 264 -26.85 2.98 7.90
N VAL A 265 -25.95 3.08 6.93
CA VAL A 265 -25.56 4.36 6.32
C VAL A 265 -25.88 4.33 4.84
N VAL A 266 -26.77 5.20 4.42
CA VAL A 266 -27.21 5.30 3.02
C VAL A 266 -26.81 6.66 2.46
N LYS A 267 -26.11 6.64 1.32
CA LYS A 267 -25.89 7.86 0.53
C LYS A 267 -27.17 8.16 -0.24
N ALA A 268 -27.90 9.19 0.18
CA ALA A 268 -29.21 9.54 -0.37
C ALA A 268 -29.12 10.79 -1.24
N PHE A 269 -29.82 10.77 -2.38
CA PHE A 269 -30.01 11.94 -3.23
C PHE A 269 -31.50 12.29 -3.29
N LYS A 270 -31.85 13.50 -2.83
CA LYS A 270 -33.23 14.01 -2.91
C LYS A 270 -33.33 15.03 -4.02
N ALA A 271 -33.92 14.62 -5.14
CA ALA A 271 -34.46 15.56 -6.11
C ALA A 271 -35.70 16.21 -5.50
N ARG A 272 -35.78 17.55 -5.55
CA ARG A 272 -36.81 18.41 -4.95
C ARG A 272 -38.21 17.76 -4.98
N ALA A 273 -38.82 17.55 -3.82
CA ALA A 273 -40.26 17.25 -3.73
C ALA A 273 -41.05 18.57 -3.82
N TYR A 274 -42.10 18.58 -4.65
CA TYR A 274 -43.08 19.68 -4.73
C TYR A 274 -43.86 19.83 -3.42
#